data_AF-A0A7G9GJT2-F1
#
_entry.id   AF-A0A7G9GJT2-F1
#
_cell.length_a   1.000
_cell.length_b   1.000
_cell.length_c   1.000
_cell.angle_alpha   90.00
_cell.angle_beta   90.00
_cell.angle_gamma   90.00
#
_symmetry.space_group_name_H-M   'P 1'
#
loop_
_entity.id
_entity.type
_entity.pdbx_description
1 polymer ?
#
loop_
_entity_poly.entity_id
_entity_poly.type
_entity_poly.pdbx_seq_one_letter_code
_entity_poly.pdbx_strand_id
1 'polypeptide(L)'
;MIALVKFEIKKIFRNKVMLVVLIFGLLLNAFAIYTNDKMNSSNQYMNGKFKVYQKIKGEITQEKYDYIFNCYTKVNDLVEKGNYETEKPDVKYFTGFVFGDRTLFKRFLKDYQYIINYNDQIGNALKLAKDNLSYYKNPEDISLNKKFIDTFTNRGVSEYYETTNMTNYLAHDFSTFMIILLLLIFVSGIFSEDMEYQYHQILYTTKLGGRQLFLARIMAAMVLTMLFCLLFYLEDFAVYHKIDILEGFLNPIYSLPNYQYSSISCTILAFDMLSIFTKLICLFITVYIIALCSLVNKKVLISIVTSFVIIFALLYFNQVFLNPFHFVDLKQTLYSYQMISIFHTYLPSIIVYFIGILIEFICISIIMYKIAKKRGSEKHVSHYPMGIQKNYH
;
A
#
# COMPACT_ATOMS: atom_id res chain seq x y z
N MET A 1 1.32 -13.61 29.29
CA MET A 1 1.31 -12.65 28.15
C MET A 1 0.37 -13.10 27.03
N ILE A 2 0.64 -14.24 26.38
CA ILE A 2 -0.16 -14.77 25.25
C ILE A 2 -1.65 -14.92 25.58
N ALA A 3 -2.00 -15.43 26.77
CA ALA A 3 -3.39 -15.57 27.19
C ALA A 3 -4.16 -14.23 27.27
N LEU A 4 -3.49 -13.15 27.69
CA LEU A 4 -4.08 -11.80 27.74
C LEU A 4 -4.31 -11.26 26.33
N VAL A 5 -3.33 -11.43 25.43
CA VAL A 5 -3.47 -11.04 24.02
C VAL A 5 -4.65 -11.77 23.37
N LYS A 6 -4.75 -13.08 23.57
CA LYS A 6 -5.86 -13.89 23.07
C LYS A 6 -7.21 -13.43 23.63
N PHE A 7 -7.27 -13.03 24.90
CA PHE A 7 -8.48 -12.50 25.51
C PHE A 7 -8.92 -11.18 24.87
N GLU A 8 -8.00 -10.22 24.69
CA GLU A 8 -8.29 -8.93 24.05
C GLU A 8 -8.77 -9.11 22.61
N ILE A 9 -8.13 -9.99 21.83
CA ILE A 9 -8.58 -10.33 20.47
C ILE A 9 -9.98 -10.98 20.49
N LYS A 10 -10.23 -11.92 21.40
CA LYS A 10 -11.54 -12.60 21.51
C LYS A 10 -12.66 -11.62 21.88
N LYS A 11 -12.38 -10.62 22.73
CA LYS A 11 -13.35 -9.58 23.10
C LYS A 11 -13.89 -8.86 21.86
N ILE A 12 -13.01 -8.55 20.92
CA ILE A 12 -13.33 -7.80 19.69
C ILE A 12 -14.20 -8.62 18.75
N PHE A 13 -13.80 -9.86 18.44
CA PHE A 13 -14.58 -10.73 17.54
C PHE A 13 -15.92 -11.20 18.13
N ARG A 14 -16.12 -11.09 19.44
CA ARG A 14 -17.42 -11.38 20.07
C ARG A 14 -18.44 -10.25 19.85
N ASN A 15 -17.99 -9.05 19.48
CA ASN A 15 -18.87 -7.93 19.21
C ASN A 15 -19.44 -8.05 17.78
N LYS A 16 -20.75 -8.28 17.65
CA LYS A 16 -21.42 -8.43 16.34
C LYS A 16 -21.28 -7.18 15.47
N VAL A 17 -21.28 -5.99 16.07
CA VAL A 17 -21.12 -4.72 15.34
C VAL A 17 -19.77 -4.69 14.62
N MET A 18 -18.71 -5.17 15.28
CA MET A 18 -17.38 -5.21 14.71
C MET A 18 -17.28 -6.13 13.48
N LEU A 19 -17.93 -7.30 13.53
CA LEU A 19 -17.98 -8.20 12.39
C LEU A 19 -18.73 -7.58 11.21
N VAL A 20 -19.85 -6.89 11.48
CA VAL A 20 -20.63 -6.18 10.44
C VAL A 20 -19.78 -5.09 9.78
N VAL A 21 -19.06 -4.29 10.55
CA VAL A 21 -18.18 -3.23 10.02
C VAL A 21 -17.05 -3.80 9.18
N LEU A 22 -16.43 -4.92 9.61
CA LEU A 22 -15.39 -5.60 8.83
C LEU A 22 -15.93 -6.11 7.48
N ILE A 23 -17.08 -6.80 7.49
CA ILE A 23 -17.71 -7.32 6.27
C ILE A 23 -18.08 -6.16 5.33
N PHE A 24 -18.63 -5.08 5.87
CA PHE A 24 -18.95 -3.90 5.09
C PHE A 24 -17.70 -3.27 4.46
N GLY A 25 -16.59 -3.18 5.20
CA GLY A 25 -15.31 -2.68 4.69
C GLY A 25 -14.76 -3.50 3.53
N LEU A 26 -14.83 -4.84 3.63
CA LEU A 26 -14.45 -5.75 2.54
C LEU A 26 -15.35 -5.54 1.31
N LEU A 27 -16.67 -5.56 1.48
CA LEU A 27 -17.62 -5.33 0.39
C LEU A 27 -17.40 -3.98 -0.32
N LEU A 28 -17.14 -2.91 0.42
CA LEU A 28 -16.84 -1.61 -0.16
C LEU A 28 -15.51 -1.62 -0.93
N ASN A 29 -14.49 -2.29 -0.41
CA ASN A 29 -13.20 -2.42 -1.09
C ASN A 29 -13.32 -3.20 -2.40
N ALA A 30 -13.96 -4.37 -2.37
CA ALA A 30 -14.26 -5.14 -3.58
C ALA A 30 -15.10 -4.35 -4.60
N PHE A 31 -16.11 -3.60 -4.12
CA PHE A 31 -16.92 -2.73 -4.98
C PHE A 31 -16.08 -1.63 -5.62
N ALA A 32 -15.19 -0.98 -4.88
CA ALA A 32 -14.32 0.08 -5.40
C ALA A 32 -13.40 -0.45 -6.53
N ILE A 33 -12.82 -1.64 -6.36
CA ILE A 33 -12.02 -2.29 -7.41
C ILE A 33 -12.91 -2.57 -8.64
N TYR A 34 -14.09 -3.16 -8.43
CA TYR A 34 -15.02 -3.48 -9.50
C TYR A 34 -15.43 -2.25 -10.33
N THR A 35 -15.74 -1.13 -9.67
CA THR A 35 -16.15 0.10 -10.36
C THR A 35 -15.02 0.75 -11.13
N ASN A 36 -13.79 0.71 -10.58
CA ASN A 36 -12.65 1.36 -11.22
C ASN A 36 -12.16 0.58 -12.45
N ASP A 37 -12.16 -0.76 -12.42
CA ASP A 37 -11.57 -1.55 -13.50
C ASP A 37 -12.60 -2.15 -14.49
N LYS A 38 -13.75 -2.63 -14.01
CA LYS A 38 -14.67 -3.40 -14.87
C LYS A 38 -15.74 -2.55 -15.56
N MET A 39 -16.09 -1.39 -15.00
CA MET A 39 -17.22 -0.60 -15.50
C MET A 39 -17.03 -0.06 -16.93
N ASN A 40 -15.79 -0.13 -17.46
CA ASN A 40 -15.44 0.38 -18.79
C ASN A 40 -15.24 -0.69 -19.89
N SER A 41 -15.34 -1.99 -19.58
CA SER A 41 -15.04 -3.05 -20.56
C SER A 41 -16.15 -4.10 -20.68
N SER A 42 -16.63 -4.36 -21.89
CA SER A 42 -17.62 -5.41 -22.16
C SER A 42 -17.00 -6.82 -22.02
N ASN A 43 -17.82 -7.83 -21.69
CA ASN A 43 -17.35 -9.23 -21.63
C ASN A 43 -16.74 -9.69 -22.97
N GLN A 44 -17.25 -9.19 -24.09
CA GLN A 44 -16.72 -9.48 -25.42
C GLN A 44 -15.31 -8.92 -25.60
N TYR A 45 -15.08 -7.68 -25.15
CA TYR A 45 -13.75 -7.07 -25.16
C TYR A 45 -12.75 -7.89 -24.35
N MET A 46 -13.11 -8.30 -23.13
CA MET A 46 -12.22 -9.08 -22.25
C MET A 46 -11.89 -10.46 -22.83
N ASN A 47 -12.88 -11.13 -23.41
CA ASN A 47 -12.67 -12.41 -24.09
C ASN A 47 -11.76 -12.25 -25.33
N GLY A 48 -11.96 -11.19 -26.11
CA GLY A 48 -11.10 -10.83 -27.24
C GLY A 48 -9.67 -10.56 -26.81
N LYS A 49 -9.51 -9.73 -25.78
CA LYS A 49 -8.23 -9.40 -25.15
C LYS A 49 -7.48 -10.66 -24.73
N PHE A 50 -8.14 -11.56 -23.99
CA PHE A 50 -7.54 -12.82 -23.55
C PHE A 50 -7.08 -13.69 -24.72
N LYS A 51 -7.90 -13.85 -25.77
CA LYS A 51 -7.55 -14.64 -26.96
C LYS A 51 -6.32 -14.10 -27.68
N VAL A 52 -6.23 -12.78 -27.86
CA VAL A 52 -5.07 -12.16 -28.49
C VAL A 52 -3.84 -12.27 -27.56
N TYR A 53 -4.01 -11.96 -26.28
CA TYR A 53 -2.96 -12.03 -25.26
C TYR A 53 -2.28 -13.40 -25.20
N GLN A 54 -3.04 -14.50 -25.21
CA GLN A 54 -2.45 -15.86 -25.19
C GLN A 54 -1.54 -16.16 -26.39
N LYS A 55 -1.73 -15.48 -27.54
CA LYS A 55 -0.86 -15.65 -28.72
C LYS A 55 0.44 -14.86 -28.63
N ILE A 56 0.44 -13.76 -27.88
CA ILE A 56 1.52 -12.78 -27.88
C ILE A 56 2.38 -12.86 -26.62
N LYS A 57 1.85 -13.28 -25.47
CA LYS A 57 2.58 -13.33 -24.19
C LYS A 57 3.89 -14.12 -24.23
N GLY A 58 4.79 -13.82 -23.29
CA GLY A 58 6.12 -14.45 -23.17
C GLY A 58 7.18 -13.74 -24.00
N GLU A 59 8.20 -14.47 -24.44
CA GLU A 59 9.34 -13.88 -25.17
C GLU A 59 8.89 -13.07 -26.40
N ILE A 60 9.46 -11.88 -26.55
CA ILE A 60 9.21 -11.00 -27.68
C ILE A 60 9.94 -11.53 -28.91
N THR A 61 9.20 -11.73 -29.99
CA THR A 61 9.73 -12.14 -31.29
C THR A 61 9.22 -11.23 -32.40
N GLN A 62 9.96 -11.14 -33.49
CA GLN A 62 9.54 -10.37 -34.67
C GLN A 62 8.19 -10.86 -35.22
N GLU A 63 7.96 -12.18 -35.23
CA GLU A 63 6.71 -12.79 -35.67
C GLU A 63 5.50 -12.27 -34.87
N LYS A 64 5.62 -12.20 -33.53
CA LYS A 64 4.55 -11.68 -32.67
C LYS A 64 4.33 -10.18 -32.89
N TYR A 65 5.41 -9.42 -33.07
CA TYR A 65 5.32 -8.00 -33.39
C TYR A 65 4.61 -7.78 -34.72
N ASP A 66 5.01 -8.48 -35.78
CA ASP A 66 4.41 -8.38 -37.11
C ASP A 66 2.93 -8.79 -37.10
N TYR A 67 2.57 -9.82 -36.32
CA TYR A 67 1.17 -10.22 -36.12
C TYR A 67 0.34 -9.06 -35.54
N ILE A 68 0.81 -8.43 -34.45
CA ILE A 68 0.11 -7.31 -33.81
C ILE A 68 0.03 -6.12 -34.76
N PHE A 69 1.15 -5.77 -35.40
CA PHE A 69 1.26 -4.65 -36.34
C PHE A 69 0.32 -4.81 -37.53
N ASN A 70 0.32 -5.97 -38.18
CA ASN A 70 -0.56 -6.25 -39.31
C ASN A 70 -2.04 -6.24 -38.91
N CYS A 71 -2.38 -6.79 -37.75
CA CYS A 71 -3.74 -6.72 -37.22
C CYS A 71 -4.17 -5.28 -36.96
N TYR A 72 -3.32 -4.47 -36.33
CA TYR A 72 -3.55 -3.05 -36.07
C TYR A 72 -3.77 -2.27 -37.38
N THR A 73 -2.86 -2.40 -38.34
CA THR A 73 -2.94 -1.68 -39.63
C THR A 73 -4.24 -2.03 -40.37
N LYS A 74 -4.59 -3.31 -40.44
CA LYS A 74 -5.83 -3.76 -41.08
C LYS A 74 -7.07 -3.13 -40.45
N VAL A 75 -7.18 -3.12 -39.11
CA VAL A 75 -8.36 -2.54 -38.44
C VAL A 75 -8.33 -1.01 -38.44
N ASN A 76 -7.15 -0.39 -38.39
CA ASN A 76 -7.00 1.06 -38.48
C ASN A 76 -7.46 1.57 -39.86
N ASP A 77 -7.07 0.90 -40.94
CA ASP A 77 -7.52 1.22 -42.31
C ASP A 77 -9.05 1.11 -42.46
N LEU A 78 -9.67 0.12 -41.83
CA LEU A 78 -11.13 -0.02 -41.83
C LEU A 78 -11.82 1.15 -41.11
N VAL A 79 -11.25 1.58 -39.98
CA VAL A 79 -11.75 2.76 -39.24
C VAL A 79 -11.59 4.03 -40.05
N GLU A 80 -10.43 4.26 -40.66
CA GLU A 80 -10.16 5.46 -41.47
C GLU A 80 -11.03 5.54 -42.72
N LYS A 81 -11.35 4.39 -43.33
CA LYS A 81 -12.27 4.31 -44.47
C LYS A 81 -13.75 4.42 -44.08
N GLY A 82 -14.07 4.46 -42.79
CA GLY A 82 -15.46 4.49 -42.29
C GLY A 82 -16.25 3.21 -42.58
N ASN A 83 -15.59 2.10 -42.94
CA ASN A 83 -16.24 0.86 -43.39
C ASN A 83 -16.38 -0.13 -42.22
N TYR A 84 -17.25 0.17 -41.27
CA TYR A 84 -17.50 -0.69 -40.11
C TYR A 84 -18.89 -0.48 -39.50
N GLU A 85 -19.47 -1.57 -39.00
CA GLU A 85 -20.72 -1.59 -38.25
C GLU A 85 -20.48 -1.21 -36.79
N THR A 86 -21.36 -0.39 -36.21
CA THR A 86 -21.24 0.08 -34.82
C THR A 86 -22.36 -0.42 -33.91
N GLU A 87 -23.47 -0.86 -34.48
CA GLU A 87 -24.66 -1.23 -33.68
C GLU A 87 -24.64 -2.68 -33.21
N LYS A 88 -24.06 -3.59 -34.00
CA LYS A 88 -24.10 -5.03 -33.74
C LYS A 88 -22.71 -5.63 -33.64
N PRO A 89 -22.46 -6.48 -32.63
CA PRO A 89 -21.18 -7.17 -32.51
C PRO A 89 -21.04 -8.22 -33.62
N ASP A 90 -19.85 -8.31 -34.21
CA ASP A 90 -19.51 -9.25 -35.27
C ASP A 90 -18.38 -10.19 -34.79
N VAL A 91 -18.61 -11.49 -35.00
CA VAL A 91 -17.70 -12.57 -34.59
C VAL A 91 -16.35 -12.53 -35.30
N LYS A 92 -16.24 -11.81 -36.44
CA LYS A 92 -14.96 -11.63 -37.15
C LYS A 92 -13.95 -10.79 -36.36
N TYR A 93 -14.43 -9.95 -35.42
CA TYR A 93 -13.60 -9.08 -34.60
C TYR A 93 -13.46 -9.66 -33.20
N PHE A 94 -12.26 -9.59 -32.62
CA PHE A 94 -11.98 -10.19 -31.32
C PHE A 94 -12.85 -9.63 -30.21
N THR A 95 -13.06 -8.32 -30.22
CA THR A 95 -13.85 -7.56 -29.24
C THR A 95 -15.32 -7.43 -29.63
N GLY A 96 -15.72 -7.98 -30.77
CA GLY A 96 -17.04 -7.79 -31.39
C GLY A 96 -17.13 -6.55 -32.30
N PHE A 97 -16.20 -5.60 -32.21
CA PHE A 97 -16.26 -4.35 -32.98
C PHE A 97 -14.89 -3.95 -33.54
N VAL A 98 -14.88 -3.30 -34.72
CA VAL A 98 -13.63 -2.79 -35.34
C VAL A 98 -12.91 -1.81 -34.43
N PHE A 99 -13.66 -0.91 -33.79
CA PHE A 99 -13.08 0.10 -32.91
C PHE A 99 -12.48 -0.50 -31.63
N GLY A 100 -13.12 -1.55 -31.09
CA GLY A 100 -12.60 -2.30 -29.95
C GLY A 100 -11.29 -3.01 -30.31
N ASP A 101 -11.24 -3.66 -31.47
CA ASP A 101 -10.03 -4.33 -31.97
C ASP A 101 -8.89 -3.32 -32.22
N ARG A 102 -9.20 -2.18 -32.84
CA ARG A 102 -8.22 -1.09 -33.03
C ARG A 102 -7.64 -0.64 -31.70
N THR A 103 -8.48 -0.40 -30.70
CA THR A 103 -8.05 0.04 -29.37
C THR A 103 -7.20 -1.03 -28.69
N LEU A 104 -7.60 -2.30 -28.80
CA LEU A 104 -6.89 -3.45 -28.26
C LEU A 104 -5.49 -3.60 -28.89
N PHE A 105 -5.40 -3.68 -30.22
CA PHE A 105 -4.12 -3.85 -30.92
C PHE A 105 -3.21 -2.63 -30.77
N LYS A 106 -3.77 -1.41 -30.74
CA LYS A 106 -2.99 -0.19 -30.47
C LYS A 106 -2.33 -0.25 -29.09
N ARG A 107 -3.04 -0.77 -28.08
CA ARG A 107 -2.49 -0.92 -26.72
C ARG A 107 -1.36 -1.94 -26.69
N PHE A 108 -1.58 -3.14 -27.22
CA PHE A 108 -0.54 -4.17 -27.27
C PHE A 108 0.71 -3.71 -28.05
N LEU A 109 0.51 -3.02 -29.16
CA LEU A 109 1.62 -2.47 -29.95
C LEU A 109 2.43 -1.45 -29.15
N LYS A 110 1.77 -0.58 -28.40
CA LYS A 110 2.44 0.38 -27.50
C LYS A 110 3.26 -0.33 -26.42
N ASP A 111 2.72 -1.39 -25.82
CA ASP A 111 3.42 -2.13 -24.77
C ASP A 111 4.63 -2.90 -25.31
N TYR A 112 4.51 -3.49 -26.51
CA TYR A 112 5.64 -4.10 -27.21
C TYR A 112 6.74 -3.09 -27.53
N GLN A 113 6.36 -1.94 -28.06
CA GLN A 113 7.31 -0.86 -28.38
C GLN A 113 8.04 -0.37 -27.13
N TYR A 114 7.37 -0.30 -25.98
CA TYR A 114 8.03 0.03 -24.72
C TYR A 114 9.14 -0.96 -24.40
N ILE A 115 8.87 -2.27 -24.45
CA ILE A 115 9.87 -3.29 -24.11
C ILE A 115 11.04 -3.30 -25.10
N ILE A 116 10.76 -3.23 -26.40
CA ILE A 116 11.79 -3.20 -27.45
C ILE A 116 12.72 -2.00 -27.24
N ASN A 117 12.15 -0.82 -26.98
CA ASN A 117 12.92 0.42 -26.83
C ASN A 117 13.63 0.53 -25.47
N TYR A 118 13.14 -0.15 -24.43
CA TYR A 118 13.67 -0.03 -23.07
C TYR A 118 15.17 -0.35 -22.99
N ASN A 119 15.59 -1.45 -23.62
CA ASN A 119 16.98 -1.92 -23.56
C ASN A 119 17.94 -0.89 -24.20
N ASP A 120 17.55 -0.27 -25.31
CA ASP A 120 18.33 0.78 -25.97
C ASP A 120 18.35 2.07 -25.14
N GLN A 121 17.21 2.46 -24.58
CA GLN A 121 17.10 3.67 -23.76
C GLN A 121 17.98 3.57 -22.51
N ILE A 122 17.92 2.45 -21.78
CA ILE A 122 18.74 2.28 -20.59
C ILE A 122 20.22 2.10 -20.93
N GLY A 123 20.53 1.43 -22.04
CA GLY A 123 21.89 1.31 -22.56
C GLY A 123 22.53 2.66 -22.88
N ASN A 124 21.78 3.56 -23.53
CA ASN A 124 22.24 4.92 -23.82
C ASN A 124 22.41 5.76 -22.54
N ALA A 125 21.48 5.67 -21.59
CA ALA A 125 21.59 6.35 -20.30
C ALA A 125 22.83 5.88 -19.51
N LEU A 126 23.14 4.58 -19.53
CA LEU A 126 24.34 4.03 -18.90
C LEU A 126 25.64 4.49 -19.57
N LYS A 127 25.66 4.64 -20.90
CA LYS A 127 26.82 5.20 -21.62
C LYS A 127 27.07 6.65 -21.19
N LEU A 128 26.03 7.48 -21.21
CA LEU A 128 26.11 8.88 -20.75
C LEU A 128 26.60 8.98 -19.30
N ALA A 129 26.09 8.13 -18.41
CA ALA A 129 26.53 8.12 -17.00
C ALA A 129 28.00 7.72 -16.85
N LYS A 130 28.54 6.84 -17.70
CA LYS A 130 29.96 6.47 -17.71
C LYS A 130 30.83 7.61 -18.24
N ASP A 131 30.42 8.25 -19.32
CA ASP A 131 31.14 9.39 -19.90
C ASP A 131 31.22 10.55 -18.89
N ASN A 132 30.12 10.79 -18.16
CA ASN A 132 30.03 11.78 -17.09
C ASN A 132 31.06 11.58 -15.96
N LEU A 133 31.48 10.34 -15.67
CA LEU A 133 32.51 10.08 -14.65
C LEU A 133 33.87 10.69 -15.02
N SER A 134 34.17 10.82 -16.31
CA SER A 134 35.41 11.45 -16.80
C SER A 134 35.30 12.98 -16.89
N TYR A 135 34.07 13.49 -17.06
CA TYR A 135 33.79 14.90 -17.28
C TYR A 135 33.65 15.70 -15.98
N TYR A 136 32.93 15.14 -15.00
CA TYR A 136 32.70 15.80 -13.72
C TYR A 136 33.92 15.73 -12.81
N LYS A 137 34.25 16.86 -12.17
CA LYS A 137 35.32 16.98 -11.17
C LYS A 137 34.79 16.99 -9.73
N ASN A 138 33.50 17.29 -9.56
CA ASN A 138 32.86 17.34 -8.26
C ASN A 138 32.64 15.90 -7.72
N PRO A 139 33.14 15.57 -6.51
CA PRO A 139 32.97 14.24 -5.93
C PRO A 139 31.50 13.81 -5.76
N GLU A 140 30.59 14.77 -5.57
CA GLU A 140 29.15 14.50 -5.42
C GLU A 140 28.53 13.95 -6.72
N ASP A 141 28.80 14.60 -7.86
CA ASP A 141 28.28 14.20 -9.17
C ASP A 141 28.88 12.86 -9.63
N ILE A 142 30.17 12.63 -9.32
CA ILE A 142 30.83 11.34 -9.56
C ILE A 142 30.15 10.23 -8.75
N SER A 143 29.85 10.48 -7.47
CA SER A 143 29.15 9.52 -6.60
C SER A 143 27.76 9.18 -7.12
N LEU A 144 27.00 10.18 -7.57
CA LEU A 144 25.66 9.99 -8.12
C LEU A 144 25.69 9.13 -9.39
N ASN A 145 26.58 9.44 -10.34
CA ASN A 145 26.73 8.68 -11.59
C ASN A 145 27.20 7.24 -11.32
N LYS A 146 28.11 7.02 -10.36
CA LYS A 146 28.50 5.66 -9.93
C LYS A 146 27.29 4.87 -9.42
N LYS A 147 26.50 5.45 -8.50
CA LYS A 147 25.30 4.79 -7.97
C LYS A 147 24.25 4.52 -9.04
N PHE A 148 24.10 5.42 -10.01
CA PHE A 148 23.24 5.18 -11.17
C PHE A 148 23.72 3.97 -11.98
N ILE A 149 25.01 3.91 -12.33
CA ILE A 149 25.58 2.76 -13.05
C ILE A 149 25.35 1.46 -12.27
N ASP A 150 25.65 1.45 -10.97
CA ASP A 150 25.47 0.27 -10.12
C ASP A 150 24.00 -0.19 -10.06
N THR A 151 23.05 0.76 -10.07
CA THR A 151 21.60 0.48 -9.97
C THR A 151 20.97 -0.01 -11.28
N PHE A 152 21.48 0.46 -12.42
CA PHE A 152 20.88 0.25 -13.74
C PHE A 152 21.66 -0.75 -14.62
N THR A 153 22.83 -1.21 -14.19
CA THR A 153 23.56 -2.28 -14.87
C THR A 153 22.76 -3.59 -14.88
N ASN A 154 22.94 -4.37 -15.96
CA ASN A 154 22.27 -5.67 -16.18
C ASN A 154 20.73 -5.64 -16.20
N ARG A 155 20.13 -4.48 -16.48
CA ARG A 155 18.68 -4.41 -16.74
C ARG A 155 18.38 -4.77 -18.18
N GLY A 156 17.35 -5.59 -18.37
CA GLY A 156 16.83 -5.93 -19.68
C GLY A 156 15.47 -6.58 -19.55
N VAL A 157 14.57 -6.27 -20.49
CA VAL A 157 13.26 -6.91 -20.57
C VAL A 157 13.17 -7.66 -21.90
N SER A 158 12.85 -8.95 -21.84
CA SER A 158 12.72 -9.83 -23.00
C SER A 158 11.33 -10.46 -23.14
N GLU A 159 10.57 -10.53 -22.04
CA GLU A 159 9.24 -11.14 -22.01
C GLU A 159 8.15 -10.08 -21.85
N TYR A 160 7.10 -10.22 -22.66
CA TYR A 160 5.88 -9.42 -22.58
C TYR A 160 4.79 -10.13 -21.78
N TYR A 161 4.26 -9.41 -20.79
CA TYR A 161 3.01 -9.72 -20.10
C TYR A 161 2.14 -8.46 -20.06
N GLU A 162 0.83 -8.64 -20.00
CA GLU A 162 -0.10 -7.53 -19.98
C GLU A 162 0.05 -6.72 -18.69
N THR A 163 0.44 -5.45 -18.82
CA THR A 163 0.86 -4.63 -17.68
C THR A 163 -0.29 -3.84 -17.05
N THR A 164 -1.37 -3.56 -17.78
CA THR A 164 -2.45 -2.65 -17.36
C THR A 164 -3.06 -3.03 -16.01
N ASN A 165 -3.55 -4.26 -15.87
CA ASN A 165 -4.21 -4.70 -14.63
C ASN A 165 -3.20 -4.83 -13.48
N MET A 166 -1.96 -5.23 -13.77
CA MET A 166 -0.88 -5.27 -12.79
C MET A 166 -0.54 -3.86 -12.27
N THR A 167 -0.50 -2.86 -13.14
CA THR A 167 -0.29 -1.46 -12.72
C THR A 167 -1.43 -0.94 -11.86
N ASN A 168 -2.68 -1.32 -12.13
CA ASN A 168 -3.83 -0.92 -11.31
C ASN A 168 -3.83 -1.63 -9.96
N TYR A 169 -3.56 -2.94 -9.94
CA TYR A 169 -3.37 -3.73 -8.72
C TYR A 169 -2.28 -3.12 -7.83
N LEU A 170 -1.13 -2.78 -8.40
CA LEU A 170 -0.09 -2.09 -7.68
C LEU A 170 -0.53 -0.66 -7.31
N ALA A 171 -1.28 0.09 -8.10
CA ALA A 171 -1.70 1.43 -7.70
C ALA A 171 -2.84 1.46 -6.65
N HIS A 172 -3.42 0.32 -6.28
CA HIS A 172 -4.57 0.26 -5.36
C HIS A 172 -4.18 0.56 -3.91
N ASP A 173 -4.65 1.70 -3.40
CA ASP A 173 -4.41 2.13 -2.01
C ASP A 173 -5.67 2.22 -1.15
N PHE A 174 -6.85 2.05 -1.75
CA PHE A 174 -8.13 2.14 -1.05
C PHE A 174 -8.29 1.12 0.08
N SER A 175 -7.72 -0.08 -0.08
CA SER A 175 -7.71 -1.10 0.97
C SER A 175 -6.98 -0.62 2.24
N THR A 176 -5.88 0.14 2.09
CA THR A 176 -5.15 0.76 3.21
C THR A 176 -6.04 1.75 3.97
N PHE A 177 -6.81 2.56 3.25
CA PHE A 177 -7.75 3.50 3.86
C PHE A 177 -8.84 2.78 4.66
N MET A 178 -9.39 1.68 4.13
CA MET A 178 -10.35 0.84 4.86
C MET A 178 -9.75 0.24 6.13
N ILE A 179 -8.51 -0.25 6.07
CA ILE A 179 -7.82 -0.76 7.27
C ILE A 179 -7.66 0.36 8.32
N ILE A 180 -7.28 1.58 7.93
CA ILE A 180 -7.16 2.71 8.87
C ILE A 180 -8.50 3.01 9.55
N LEU A 181 -9.60 3.06 8.79
CA LEU A 181 -10.95 3.28 9.36
C LEU A 181 -11.34 2.18 10.35
N LEU A 182 -11.03 0.93 10.03
CA LEU A 182 -11.23 -0.20 10.95
C LEU A 182 -10.39 0.00 12.22
N LEU A 183 -9.10 0.28 12.09
CA LEU A 183 -8.19 0.47 13.23
C LEU A 183 -8.64 1.61 14.15
N LEU A 184 -9.20 2.69 13.61
CA LEU A 184 -9.75 3.79 14.42
C LEU A 184 -10.80 3.28 15.40
N ILE A 185 -11.76 2.49 14.91
CA ILE A 185 -12.85 1.92 15.70
C ILE A 185 -12.29 0.87 16.68
N PHE A 186 -11.47 -0.05 16.18
CA PHE A 186 -10.96 -1.18 16.95
C PHE A 186 -10.01 -0.76 18.07
N VAL A 187 -8.97 -0.01 17.74
CA VAL A 187 -7.94 0.38 18.71
C VAL A 187 -8.53 1.35 19.74
N SER A 188 -9.38 2.30 19.32
CA SER A 188 -10.06 3.18 20.28
C SER A 188 -10.98 2.41 21.22
N GLY A 189 -11.69 1.39 20.74
CA GLY A 189 -12.49 0.50 21.59
C GLY A 189 -11.65 -0.23 22.65
N ILE A 190 -10.51 -0.81 22.26
CA ILE A 190 -9.62 -1.56 23.18
C ILE A 190 -9.12 -0.69 24.35
N PHE A 191 -8.82 0.58 24.09
CA PHE A 191 -8.19 1.46 25.10
C PHE A 191 -9.19 2.33 25.85
N SER A 192 -10.23 2.85 25.18
CA SER A 192 -11.15 3.83 25.79
C SER A 192 -12.41 3.22 26.40
N GLU A 193 -12.88 2.03 26.00
CA GLU A 193 -14.09 1.42 26.61
C GLU A 193 -13.93 1.24 28.12
N ASP A 194 -12.78 0.77 28.57
CA ASP A 194 -12.54 0.52 30.00
C ASP A 194 -12.43 1.80 30.82
N MET A 195 -12.08 2.91 30.17
CA MET A 195 -12.10 4.24 30.78
C MET A 195 -13.52 4.77 30.87
N GLU A 196 -14.32 4.54 29.82
CA GLU A 196 -15.72 4.99 29.72
C GLU A 196 -16.62 4.29 30.74
N TYR A 197 -16.47 2.97 30.91
CA TYR A 197 -17.22 2.18 31.89
C TYR A 197 -16.56 2.13 33.29
N GLN A 198 -15.49 2.89 33.52
CA GLN A 198 -14.73 2.92 34.78
C GLN A 198 -14.11 1.59 35.25
N TYR A 199 -14.10 0.55 34.42
CA TYR A 199 -13.46 -0.75 34.73
C TYR A 199 -11.96 -0.64 34.98
N HIS A 200 -11.30 0.43 34.52
CA HIS A 200 -9.88 0.69 34.78
C HIS A 200 -9.52 0.62 36.27
N GLN A 201 -10.40 1.08 37.18
CA GLN A 201 -10.12 1.08 38.63
C GLN A 201 -9.95 -0.34 39.17
N ILE A 202 -10.79 -1.27 38.72
CA ILE A 202 -10.76 -2.68 39.11
C ILE A 202 -9.59 -3.40 38.44
N LEU A 203 -9.35 -3.14 37.15
CA LEU A 203 -8.26 -3.78 36.42
C LEU A 203 -6.91 -3.44 37.08
N TYR A 204 -6.71 -2.19 37.47
CA TYR A 204 -5.46 -1.72 38.04
C TYR A 204 -5.12 -2.23 39.46
N THR A 205 -6.07 -2.84 40.17
CA THR A 205 -5.80 -3.51 41.46
C THR A 205 -5.35 -4.96 41.28
N THR A 206 -5.48 -5.52 40.07
CA THR A 206 -5.03 -6.89 39.77
C THR A 206 -3.54 -6.95 39.43
N LYS A 207 -2.91 -8.11 39.72
CA LYS A 207 -1.47 -8.37 39.46
C LYS A 207 -1.05 -8.13 37.99
N LEU A 208 -1.98 -8.28 37.04
CA LEU A 208 -1.71 -8.18 35.60
C LEU A 208 -2.24 -6.88 34.96
N GLY A 209 -3.05 -6.08 35.66
CA GLY A 209 -3.78 -4.96 35.04
C GLY A 209 -2.99 -3.67 34.82
N GLY A 210 -1.72 -3.62 35.23
CA GLY A 210 -0.82 -2.50 34.97
C GLY A 210 -0.14 -2.59 33.59
N ARG A 211 1.20 -2.55 33.58
CA ARG A 211 2.02 -2.57 32.37
C ARG A 211 1.77 -3.81 31.48
N GLN A 212 1.47 -4.95 32.08
CA GLN A 212 1.27 -6.19 31.32
C GLN A 212 -0.01 -6.17 30.49
N LEU A 213 -1.12 -5.65 31.03
CA LEU A 213 -2.35 -5.44 30.28
C LEU A 213 -2.16 -4.41 29.15
N PHE A 214 -1.47 -3.30 29.43
CA PHE A 214 -1.16 -2.30 28.40
C PHE A 214 -0.37 -2.89 27.23
N LEU A 215 0.69 -3.66 27.53
CA LEU A 215 1.46 -4.36 26.49
C LEU A 215 0.61 -5.42 25.77
N ALA A 216 -0.31 -6.09 26.47
CA ALA A 216 -1.24 -7.05 25.86
C ALA A 216 -2.11 -6.39 24.79
N ARG A 217 -2.59 -5.17 25.05
CA ARG A 217 -3.44 -4.41 24.14
C ARG A 217 -2.70 -3.96 22.90
N ILE A 218 -1.48 -3.45 23.06
CA ILE A 218 -0.62 -3.08 21.92
C ILE A 218 -0.34 -4.32 21.07
N MET A 219 0.06 -5.44 21.68
CA MET A 219 0.29 -6.68 20.93
C MET A 219 -0.99 -7.20 20.25
N ALA A 220 -2.15 -7.12 20.91
CA ALA A 220 -3.42 -7.50 20.31
C ALA A 220 -3.76 -6.62 19.10
N ALA A 221 -3.58 -5.30 19.21
CA ALA A 221 -3.79 -4.36 18.12
C ALA A 221 -2.83 -4.60 16.93
N MET A 222 -1.55 -4.91 17.20
CA MET A 222 -0.58 -5.27 16.17
C MET A 222 -0.96 -6.57 15.44
N VAL A 223 -1.33 -7.61 16.19
CA VAL A 223 -1.76 -8.89 15.60
C VAL A 223 -3.02 -8.71 14.74
N LEU A 224 -3.98 -7.90 15.21
CA LEU A 224 -5.17 -7.57 14.43
C LEU A 224 -4.85 -6.77 13.18
N THR A 225 -3.90 -5.85 13.26
CA THR A 225 -3.43 -5.07 12.10
C THR A 225 -2.81 -5.98 11.04
N MET A 226 -1.97 -6.94 11.44
CA MET A 226 -1.45 -7.96 10.53
C MET A 226 -2.57 -8.78 9.90
N LEU A 227 -3.56 -9.20 10.70
CA LEU A 227 -4.68 -10.00 10.20
C LEU A 227 -5.54 -9.22 9.20
N PHE A 228 -5.87 -7.96 9.47
CA PHE A 228 -6.61 -7.12 8.52
C PHE A 228 -5.81 -6.85 7.25
N CYS A 229 -4.52 -6.54 7.38
CA CYS A 229 -3.64 -6.35 6.22
C CYS A 229 -3.62 -7.59 5.33
N LEU A 230 -3.49 -8.79 5.92
CA LEU A 230 -3.54 -10.05 5.18
C LEU A 230 -4.91 -10.32 4.55
N LEU A 231 -6.01 -10.06 5.25
CA LEU A 231 -7.36 -10.26 4.71
C LEU A 231 -7.65 -9.36 3.51
N PHE A 232 -7.36 -8.06 3.62
CA PHE A 232 -7.57 -7.11 2.52
C PHE A 232 -6.62 -7.38 1.36
N TYR A 233 -5.38 -7.79 1.62
CA TYR A 233 -4.45 -8.21 0.56
C TYR A 233 -4.96 -9.41 -0.23
N LEU A 234 -5.45 -10.45 0.45
CA LEU A 234 -6.03 -11.62 -0.20
C LEU A 234 -7.31 -11.28 -0.98
N GLU A 235 -8.12 -10.36 -0.46
CA GLU A 235 -9.28 -9.84 -1.17
C GLU A 235 -8.86 -9.11 -2.45
N ASP A 236 -7.94 -8.14 -2.35
CA ASP A 236 -7.44 -7.37 -3.49
C ASP A 236 -6.95 -8.32 -4.58
N PHE A 237 -6.04 -9.25 -4.23
CA PHE A 237 -5.53 -10.26 -5.16
C PHE A 237 -6.66 -11.08 -5.82
N ALA A 238 -7.63 -11.57 -5.03
CA ALA A 238 -8.72 -12.40 -5.53
C ALA A 238 -9.69 -11.62 -6.46
N VAL A 239 -9.92 -10.33 -6.20
CA VAL A 239 -10.80 -9.49 -7.02
C VAL A 239 -10.10 -9.11 -8.32
N TYR A 240 -8.85 -8.63 -8.27
CA TYR A 240 -8.07 -8.28 -9.46
C TYR A 240 -7.84 -9.47 -10.39
N HIS A 241 -7.60 -10.66 -9.83
CA HIS A 241 -7.46 -11.90 -10.61
C HIS A 241 -8.75 -12.32 -11.33
N LYS A 242 -9.93 -11.95 -10.79
CA LYS A 242 -11.23 -12.27 -11.41
C LYS A 242 -11.65 -11.25 -12.48
N ILE A 243 -11.18 -10.02 -12.41
CA ILE A 243 -11.62 -8.94 -13.31
C ILE A 243 -10.91 -9.01 -14.66
N ASP A 244 -9.59 -9.16 -14.66
CA ASP A 244 -8.76 -9.14 -15.87
C ASP A 244 -7.50 -10.00 -15.68
N ILE A 245 -6.70 -10.13 -16.73
CA ILE A 245 -5.43 -10.86 -16.76
C ILE A 245 -4.51 -10.31 -15.68
N LEU A 246 -4.07 -11.18 -14.77
CA LEU A 246 -3.08 -10.89 -13.74
C LEU A 246 -1.99 -11.96 -13.79
N GLU A 247 -0.99 -11.73 -14.65
CA GLU A 247 0.15 -12.62 -14.90
C GLU A 247 1.47 -11.82 -14.85
N GLY A 248 2.62 -12.50 -14.92
CA GLY A 248 3.92 -11.82 -15.03
C GLY A 248 4.56 -11.40 -13.70
N PHE A 249 4.15 -11.97 -12.56
CA PHE A 249 4.73 -11.65 -11.25
C PHE A 249 6.26 -11.86 -11.14
N LEU A 250 6.82 -12.74 -11.97
CA LEU A 250 8.26 -13.01 -12.02
C LEU A 250 9.03 -12.03 -12.91
N ASN A 251 8.34 -11.23 -13.73
CA ASN A 251 9.00 -10.22 -14.53
C ASN A 251 9.64 -9.15 -13.65
N PRO A 252 10.72 -8.52 -14.13
CA PRO A 252 11.31 -7.38 -13.44
C PRO A 252 10.31 -6.22 -13.37
N ILE A 253 10.35 -5.46 -12.27
CA ILE A 253 9.43 -4.33 -12.05
C ILE A 253 9.51 -3.28 -13.17
N TYR A 254 10.69 -3.05 -13.73
CA TYR A 254 10.91 -2.09 -14.81
C TYR A 254 10.31 -2.52 -16.16
N SER A 255 9.73 -3.73 -16.26
CA SER A 255 8.85 -4.08 -17.39
C SER A 255 7.53 -3.30 -17.39
N LEU A 256 7.15 -2.72 -16.26
CA LEU A 256 6.01 -1.81 -16.14
C LEU A 256 6.46 -0.38 -16.52
N PRO A 257 5.78 0.32 -17.45
CA PRO A 257 6.18 1.66 -17.89
C PRO A 257 6.37 2.69 -16.77
N ASN A 258 5.51 2.64 -15.75
CA ASN A 258 5.57 3.58 -14.62
C ASN A 258 6.82 3.36 -13.73
N TYR A 259 7.46 2.20 -13.81
CA TYR A 259 8.60 1.81 -12.98
C TYR A 259 9.90 1.68 -13.77
N GLN A 260 9.95 2.21 -15.00
CA GLN A 260 11.12 2.13 -15.89
C GLN A 260 12.44 2.58 -15.22
N TYR A 261 12.35 3.63 -14.38
CA TYR A 261 13.46 4.22 -13.65
C TYR A 261 13.41 3.93 -12.14
N SER A 262 12.72 2.86 -11.73
CA SER A 262 12.71 2.46 -10.32
C SER A 262 14.14 2.19 -9.84
N SER A 263 14.45 2.62 -8.61
CA SER A 263 15.74 2.38 -7.95
C SER A 263 15.97 0.90 -7.62
N ILE A 264 14.95 0.05 -7.70
CA ILE A 264 15.02 -1.36 -7.31
C ILE A 264 14.86 -2.24 -8.55
N SER A 265 15.76 -3.20 -8.71
CA SER A 265 15.79 -4.16 -9.82
C SER A 265 15.22 -5.54 -9.43
N CYS A 266 14.14 -5.57 -8.65
CA CYS A 266 13.50 -6.81 -8.22
C CYS A 266 12.35 -7.25 -9.15
N THR A 267 11.85 -8.46 -8.91
CA THR A 267 10.63 -8.96 -9.58
C THR A 267 9.40 -8.22 -9.07
N ILE A 268 8.32 -8.21 -9.85
CA ILE A 268 7.04 -7.61 -9.46
C ILE A 268 6.51 -8.21 -8.14
N LEU A 269 6.64 -9.53 -7.97
CA LEU A 269 6.25 -10.20 -6.72
C LEU A 269 7.05 -9.70 -5.51
N ALA A 270 8.38 -9.59 -5.65
CA ALA A 270 9.23 -9.11 -4.56
C ALA A 270 8.92 -7.65 -4.21
N PHE A 271 8.62 -6.83 -5.22
CA PHE A 271 8.17 -5.46 -5.01
C PHE A 271 6.82 -5.38 -4.27
N ASP A 272 5.85 -6.20 -4.66
CA ASP A 272 4.54 -6.25 -4.00
C ASP A 272 4.68 -6.63 -2.52
N MET A 273 5.47 -7.67 -2.23
CA MET A 273 5.78 -8.07 -0.85
C MET A 273 6.50 -6.97 -0.05
N LEU A 274 7.44 -6.26 -0.67
CA LEU A 274 8.09 -5.10 -0.05
C LEU A 274 7.08 -3.99 0.24
N SER A 275 6.14 -3.75 -0.67
CA SER A 275 5.08 -2.76 -0.46
C SER A 275 4.12 -3.14 0.66
N ILE A 276 3.79 -4.41 0.84
CA ILE A 276 2.96 -4.87 1.96
C ILE A 276 3.71 -4.65 3.27
N PHE A 277 5.00 -4.98 3.30
CA PHE A 277 5.84 -4.82 4.48
C PHE A 277 5.96 -3.34 4.91
N THR A 278 6.16 -2.42 3.96
CA THR A 278 6.20 -0.98 4.25
C THR A 278 4.85 -0.46 4.74
N LYS A 279 3.74 -0.86 4.10
CA LYS A 279 2.38 -0.53 4.56
C LYS A 279 2.13 -1.02 5.99
N LEU A 280 2.56 -2.23 6.32
CA LEU A 280 2.40 -2.79 7.67
C LEU A 280 3.12 -1.95 8.74
N ILE A 281 4.34 -1.49 8.45
CA ILE A 281 5.09 -0.61 9.37
C ILE A 281 4.33 0.70 9.60
N CYS A 282 3.82 1.32 8.53
CA CYS A 282 3.02 2.54 8.62
C CYS A 282 1.74 2.34 9.46
N LEU A 283 1.05 1.22 9.25
CA LEU A 283 -0.15 0.87 10.02
C LEU A 283 0.17 0.63 11.51
N PHE A 284 1.34 0.07 11.85
CA PHE A 284 1.75 -0.02 13.25
C PHE A 284 1.92 1.36 13.89
N ILE A 285 2.56 2.32 13.21
CA ILE A 285 2.67 3.69 13.72
C ILE A 285 1.27 4.30 13.91
N THR A 286 0.36 4.04 12.96
CA THR A 286 -1.04 4.46 13.07
C THR A 286 -1.70 3.90 14.33
N VAL A 287 -1.50 2.61 14.66
CA VAL A 287 -1.97 2.01 15.91
C VAL A 287 -1.42 2.74 17.14
N TYR A 288 -0.13 3.10 17.13
CA TYR A 288 0.47 3.86 18.23
C TYR A 288 -0.13 5.25 18.40
N ILE A 289 -0.39 5.97 17.30
CA ILE A 289 -1.04 7.28 17.33
C ILE A 289 -2.47 7.15 17.89
N ILE A 290 -3.25 6.16 17.41
CA ILE A 290 -4.61 5.94 17.92
C ILE A 290 -4.59 5.58 19.40
N ALA A 291 -3.67 4.70 19.82
CA ALA A 291 -3.52 4.32 21.21
C ALA A 291 -3.13 5.53 22.09
N LEU A 292 -2.26 6.43 21.62
CA LEU A 292 -1.93 7.69 22.30
C LEU A 292 -3.18 8.55 22.53
N CYS A 293 -3.96 8.82 21.49
CA CYS A 293 -5.20 9.58 21.58
C CYS A 293 -6.21 8.92 22.53
N SER A 294 -6.31 7.59 22.46
CA SER A 294 -7.19 6.78 23.30
C SER A 294 -6.79 6.78 24.75
N LEU A 295 -5.49 6.90 25.05
CA LEU A 295 -5.05 7.12 26.41
C LEU A 295 -5.46 8.51 26.89
N VAL A 296 -5.28 9.57 26.11
CA VAL A 296 -5.59 10.95 26.56
C VAL A 296 -7.09 11.10 26.86
N ASN A 297 -7.95 10.50 26.03
CA ASN A 297 -9.40 10.66 26.11
C ASN A 297 -10.08 9.59 26.97
N LYS A 298 -11.19 9.97 27.63
CA LYS A 298 -11.98 9.05 28.48
C LYS A 298 -13.16 8.40 27.76
N LYS A 299 -13.63 8.98 26.65
CA LYS A 299 -14.77 8.48 25.85
C LYS A 299 -14.28 7.93 24.53
N VAL A 300 -14.85 6.80 24.09
CA VAL A 300 -14.46 6.13 22.84
C VAL A 300 -14.67 7.04 21.62
N LEU A 301 -15.83 7.70 21.52
CA LEU A 301 -16.13 8.59 20.37
C LEU A 301 -15.16 9.76 20.24
N ILE A 302 -14.78 10.39 21.35
CA ILE A 302 -13.82 11.50 21.34
C ILE A 302 -12.45 10.99 20.89
N SER A 303 -12.04 9.81 21.36
CA SER A 303 -10.79 9.18 20.89
C SER A 303 -10.79 9.01 19.38
N ILE A 304 -11.84 8.38 18.83
CA ILE A 304 -11.98 8.15 17.38
C ILE A 304 -11.87 9.46 16.60
N VAL A 305 -12.62 10.50 16.99
CA VAL A 305 -12.61 11.79 16.30
C VAL A 305 -11.23 12.45 16.36
N THR A 306 -10.59 12.47 17.54
CA THR A 306 -9.25 13.07 17.67
C THR A 306 -8.19 12.32 16.86
N SER A 307 -8.23 10.98 16.85
CA SER A 307 -7.33 10.16 16.03
C SER A 307 -7.58 10.37 14.55
N PHE A 308 -8.84 10.45 14.13
CA PHE A 308 -9.19 10.70 12.72
C PHE A 308 -8.64 12.05 12.25
N VAL A 309 -8.82 13.13 13.02
CA VAL A 309 -8.30 14.46 12.68
C VAL A 309 -6.78 14.46 12.56
N ILE A 310 -6.07 13.80 13.49
CA ILE A 310 -4.60 13.74 13.47
C ILE A 310 -4.10 12.93 12.27
N ILE A 311 -4.66 11.74 12.03
CA ILE A 311 -4.26 10.89 10.90
C ILE A 311 -4.56 11.58 9.57
N PHE A 312 -5.73 12.21 9.44
CA PHE A 312 -6.09 12.91 8.21
C PHE A 312 -5.22 14.15 7.98
N ALA A 313 -4.86 14.89 9.03
CA ALA A 313 -3.90 15.97 8.94
C ALA A 313 -2.52 15.46 8.45
N LEU A 314 -2.04 14.34 9.00
CA LEU A 314 -0.79 13.72 8.54
C LEU A 314 -0.89 13.25 7.08
N LEU A 315 -2.01 12.68 6.65
CA LEU A 315 -2.22 12.31 5.24
C LEU A 315 -2.24 13.54 4.31
N TYR A 316 -2.86 14.64 4.72
CA TYR A 316 -2.94 15.86 3.91
C TYR A 316 -1.58 16.58 3.79
N PHE A 317 -0.82 16.64 4.89
CA PHE A 317 0.52 17.22 4.93
C PHE A 317 1.62 16.22 4.57
N ASN A 318 1.38 15.36 3.58
CA ASN A 318 2.33 14.32 3.14
C ASN A 318 3.67 14.89 2.61
N GLN A 319 3.69 16.16 2.21
CA GLN A 319 4.89 16.83 1.69
C GLN A 319 5.87 17.29 2.79
N VAL A 320 5.50 17.17 4.07
CA VAL A 320 6.38 17.53 5.19
C VAL A 320 7.48 16.47 5.32
N PHE A 321 8.73 16.92 5.41
CA PHE A 321 9.90 16.07 5.57
C PHE A 321 9.72 15.12 6.78
N LEU A 322 9.92 13.81 6.55
CA LEU A 322 9.80 12.71 7.54
C LEU A 322 8.38 12.31 7.95
N ASN A 323 7.33 12.66 7.22
CA ASN A 323 5.98 12.17 7.50
C ASN A 323 5.88 10.63 7.33
N PRO A 324 5.36 9.88 8.33
CA PRO A 324 5.28 8.42 8.27
C PRO A 324 4.27 7.91 7.25
N PHE A 325 3.30 8.75 6.87
CA PHE A 325 2.29 8.43 5.88
C PHE A 325 2.76 8.59 4.43
N HIS A 326 3.98 9.10 4.23
CA HIS A 326 4.67 9.05 2.94
C HIS A 326 4.87 7.61 2.44
N PHE A 327 4.87 6.63 3.36
CA PHE A 327 4.93 5.21 3.05
C PHE A 327 3.63 4.60 2.54
N VAL A 328 2.49 5.23 2.81
CA VAL A 328 1.22 4.79 2.21
C VAL A 328 1.28 4.96 0.70
N ASP A 329 1.93 6.03 0.24
CA ASP A 329 2.16 6.35 -1.17
C ASP A 329 3.57 5.93 -1.66
N LEU A 330 4.22 4.98 -0.98
CA LEU A 330 5.62 4.61 -1.27
C LEU A 330 5.81 4.17 -2.73
N LYS A 331 4.75 3.64 -3.36
CA LYS A 331 4.75 3.24 -4.77
C LYS A 331 5.06 4.43 -5.68
N GLN A 332 4.60 5.64 -5.36
CA GLN A 332 4.99 6.86 -6.07
C GLN A 332 6.46 7.23 -5.90
N THR A 333 6.98 7.05 -4.69
CA THR A 333 8.38 7.36 -4.37
C THR A 333 9.36 6.38 -5.01
N LEU A 334 8.89 5.17 -5.32
CA LEU A 334 9.64 4.13 -6.01
C LEU A 334 9.43 4.10 -7.53
N TYR A 335 8.53 4.92 -8.10
CA TYR A 335 8.39 5.06 -9.55
C TYR A 335 9.66 5.59 -10.21
N SER A 336 10.36 6.50 -9.51
CA SER A 336 11.51 7.22 -10.05
C SER A 336 12.73 7.10 -9.15
N TYR A 337 13.90 7.13 -9.77
CA TYR A 337 15.17 7.16 -9.08
C TYR A 337 15.33 8.52 -8.37
N GLN A 338 15.07 8.52 -7.07
CA GLN A 338 15.21 9.70 -6.23
C GLN A 338 16.29 9.47 -5.16
N MET A 339 17.29 10.34 -5.20
CA MET A 339 18.39 10.37 -4.23
C MET A 339 18.28 11.65 -3.41
N ILE A 340 18.32 11.52 -2.08
CA ILE A 340 18.28 12.65 -1.16
C ILE A 340 19.70 12.89 -0.67
N SER A 341 20.17 14.14 -0.77
CA SER A 341 21.46 14.54 -0.21
C SER A 341 21.31 14.80 1.29
N ILE A 342 22.09 14.06 2.09
CA ILE A 342 22.23 14.28 3.52
C ILE A 342 23.72 14.42 3.81
N PHE A 343 24.12 15.59 4.33
CA PHE A 343 25.52 15.90 4.69
C PHE A 343 26.54 15.46 3.62
N HIS A 344 26.31 15.85 2.36
CA HIS A 344 27.18 15.55 1.19
C HIS A 344 27.21 14.08 0.77
N THR A 345 26.29 13.25 1.27
CA THR A 345 26.11 11.86 0.82
C THR A 345 24.71 11.67 0.24
N TYR A 346 24.64 11.11 -0.97
CA TYR A 346 23.35 10.77 -1.59
C TYR A 346 22.85 9.44 -1.06
N LEU A 347 21.74 9.42 -0.35
CA LEU A 347 21.08 8.19 0.08
C LEU A 347 19.81 7.96 -0.75
N PRO A 348 19.48 6.70 -1.09
CA PRO A 348 18.16 6.37 -1.62
C PRO A 348 17.07 6.91 -0.69
N SER A 349 16.08 7.57 -1.26
CA SER A 349 14.98 8.20 -0.52
C SER A 349 14.32 7.25 0.49
N ILE A 350 14.14 5.98 0.12
CA ILE A 350 13.54 4.95 0.97
C ILE A 350 14.25 4.80 2.34
N ILE A 351 15.59 4.86 2.37
CA ILE A 351 16.38 4.69 3.60
C ILE A 351 16.14 5.86 4.56
N VAL A 352 16.09 7.08 4.00
CA VAL A 352 15.86 8.30 4.77
C VAL A 352 14.50 8.27 5.46
N TYR A 353 13.46 7.88 4.73
CA TYR A 353 12.12 7.77 5.29
C TYR A 353 12.03 6.68 6.38
N PHE A 354 12.73 5.55 6.23
CA PHE A 354 12.75 4.50 7.26
C PHE A 354 13.38 4.99 8.58
N ILE A 355 14.45 5.78 8.48
CA ILE A 355 15.08 6.42 9.64
C ILE A 355 14.10 7.37 10.32
N GLY A 356 13.35 8.17 9.55
CA GLY A 356 12.30 9.04 10.06
C GLY A 356 11.25 8.31 10.88
N ILE A 357 10.70 7.22 10.34
CA ILE A 357 9.75 6.35 11.03
C ILE A 357 10.29 5.85 12.37
N LEU A 358 11.54 5.39 12.40
CA LEU A 358 12.14 4.85 13.62
C LEU A 358 12.24 5.92 14.71
N ILE A 359 12.60 7.15 14.34
CA ILE A 359 12.67 8.28 15.27
C ILE A 359 11.28 8.58 15.85
N GLU A 360 10.24 8.65 15.01
CA GLU A 360 8.88 8.90 15.46
C GLU A 360 8.34 7.81 16.39
N PHE A 361 8.59 6.55 16.03
CA PHE A 361 8.21 5.40 16.85
C PHE A 361 8.82 5.48 18.26
N ILE A 362 10.10 5.85 18.35
CA ILE A 362 10.81 6.03 19.62
C ILE A 362 10.19 7.20 20.40
N CYS A 363 9.94 8.33 19.75
CA CYS A 363 9.32 9.51 20.38
C CYS A 363 7.93 9.20 20.96
N ILE A 364 7.06 8.57 20.16
CA ILE A 364 5.72 8.15 20.60
C ILE A 364 5.80 7.17 21.77
N SER A 365 6.71 6.20 21.71
CA SER A 365 6.91 5.23 22.79
C SER A 365 7.34 5.89 24.11
N ILE A 366 8.21 6.91 24.05
CA ILE A 366 8.63 7.69 25.22
C ILE A 366 7.45 8.48 25.80
N ILE A 367 6.63 9.11 24.96
CA ILE A 367 5.43 9.86 25.39
C ILE A 367 4.42 8.92 26.06
N MET A 368 4.13 7.78 25.43
CA MET A 368 3.27 6.74 26.00
C MET A 368 3.74 6.30 27.38
N TYR A 369 5.04 6.06 27.53
CA TYR A 369 5.63 5.66 28.81
C TYR A 369 5.46 6.73 29.89
N LYS A 370 5.68 8.02 29.55
CA LYS A 370 5.49 9.14 30.48
C LYS A 370 4.03 9.28 30.94
N ILE A 371 3.07 9.18 30.01
CA ILE A 371 1.64 9.25 30.34
C ILE A 371 1.21 8.07 31.21
N ALA A 372 1.64 6.85 30.87
CA ALA A 372 1.35 5.65 31.64
C ALA A 372 1.93 5.73 33.06
N LYS A 373 3.16 6.26 33.21
CA LYS A 373 3.79 6.47 34.53
C LYS A 373 3.05 7.51 35.37
N LYS A 374 2.62 8.64 34.78
CA LYS A 374 1.86 9.69 35.49
C LYS A 374 0.54 9.16 36.05
N ARG A 375 -0.21 8.38 35.25
CA ARG A 375 -1.44 7.71 35.71
C ARG A 375 -1.20 6.66 36.79
N GLY A 376 -0.03 6.03 36.78
CA GLY A 376 0.42 5.16 37.86
C GLY A 376 0.76 5.90 39.15
N SER A 377 1.33 7.13 39.08
CA SER A 377 1.77 7.90 40.25
C SER A 377 0.68 8.76 40.90
N GLU A 378 -0.35 9.18 40.16
CA GLU A 378 -1.55 9.84 40.74
C GLU A 378 -2.26 8.97 41.81
N LYS A 379 -1.90 7.68 41.91
CA LYS A 379 -2.34 6.74 42.94
C LYS A 379 -1.79 6.99 44.35
N HIS A 380 -0.67 7.70 44.52
CA HIS A 380 -0.09 7.91 45.87
C HIS A 380 -0.63 9.13 46.61
N VAL A 381 -1.49 9.95 45.98
CA VAL A 381 -1.96 11.23 46.55
C VAL A 381 -3.45 11.24 46.90
N SER A 382 -4.22 10.19 46.56
CA SER A 382 -5.59 10.06 47.10
C SER A 382 -5.54 9.50 48.54
N HIS A 383 -5.19 10.38 49.48
CA HIS A 383 -5.55 10.19 50.89
C HIS A 383 -7.06 10.01 50.98
N TYR A 384 -7.48 8.83 51.42
CA TYR A 384 -8.81 8.64 51.98
C TYR A 384 -8.91 9.52 53.24
N PRO A 385 -9.90 10.43 53.37
CA PRO A 385 -10.25 10.94 54.68
C PRO A 385 -10.98 9.80 55.41
N MET A 386 -10.25 9.05 56.23
CA MET A 386 -10.88 8.27 57.31
C MET A 386 -11.38 9.25 58.37
N GLY A 387 -12.57 9.81 58.13
CA GLY A 387 -13.32 10.65 59.05
C GLY A 387 -14.55 9.92 59.56
N ILE A 388 -14.40 9.24 60.70
CA ILE A 388 -15.34 9.10 61.82
C ILE A 388 -16.85 9.02 61.48
N GLN A 389 -17.48 7.90 61.83
CA GLN A 389 -18.72 7.96 62.62
C GLN A 389 -18.73 6.84 63.67
N LYS A 390 -18.39 7.25 64.89
CA LYS A 390 -18.71 6.57 66.15
C LYS A 390 -20.21 6.72 66.44
N ASN A 391 -20.76 5.71 67.10
CA ASN A 391 -21.98 5.70 67.91
C ASN A 391 -23.32 5.64 67.17
N TYR A 392 -23.94 4.46 67.21
CA TYR A 392 -25.35 4.35 67.58
C TYR A 392 -25.45 3.34 68.74
N HIS A 393 -25.99 3.83 69.85
CA HIS A 393 -26.55 3.05 70.94
C HIS A 393 -27.89 2.47 70.53
#